data_AF-A0A537QPC1-F1
#
_entry.id   AF-A0A537QPC1-F1
#
_cell.length_a   1.000
_cell.length_b   1.000
_cell.length_c   1.000
_cell.angle_alpha   90.00
_cell.angle_beta   90.00
_cell.angle_gamma   90.00
#
_symmetry.space_group_name_H-M   'P 1'
#
loop_
_entity.id
_entity.type
_entity.pdbx_description
1 polymer ?
#
loop_
_entity_poly.entity_id
_entity_poly.type
_entity_poly.pdbx_seq_one_letter_code
_entity_poly.pdbx_strand_id
1 'polypeptide(L)'
;MADEKEAPDAGRRLHVTVLLVASRRALDNALEELGFAEDDDRVIEHDGRLAFLTCTHDEDCDDLYALISELSTRGESWELQSRIDTEAGRAVYQSLTRHRPVEAVDAAVEEEPEPEAGEAAAHDVESSEGVQALKRALRRIEPAEAFATIRPGRDGRVTARILRRGSRRLIAAATAGDEATLRGVLREILPNVMLDVAMKPPS
;
A
#
# COMPACT_ATOMS: atom_id res chain seq x y z
N MET A 1 44.39 -15.79 -15.04
CA MET A 1 43.54 -15.72 -13.83
C MET A 1 42.74 -14.47 -13.99
N ALA A 2 41.48 -14.62 -14.41
CA ALA A 2 40.59 -13.50 -14.66
C ALA A 2 39.99 -13.10 -13.31
N ASP A 3 40.12 -11.82 -12.96
CA ASP A 3 39.32 -11.18 -11.92
C ASP A 3 37.85 -11.41 -12.25
N GLU A 4 37.18 -12.20 -11.41
CA GLU A 4 35.73 -12.24 -11.36
C GLU A 4 35.28 -10.84 -10.94
N LYS A 5 34.77 -10.06 -11.91
CA LYS A 5 33.95 -8.89 -11.62
C LYS A 5 32.78 -9.39 -10.77
N GLU A 6 32.85 -9.14 -9.46
CA GLU A 6 31.66 -9.09 -8.62
C GLU A 6 30.63 -8.26 -9.36
N ALA A 7 29.50 -8.90 -9.69
CA ALA A 7 28.34 -8.18 -10.19
C ALA A 7 28.01 -7.09 -9.17
N PRO A 8 27.69 -5.85 -9.62
CA PRO A 8 27.24 -4.84 -8.69
C PRO A 8 26.09 -5.45 -7.87
N ASP A 9 26.24 -5.42 -6.55
CA ASP A 9 25.20 -5.81 -5.60
C ASP A 9 23.90 -5.22 -6.13
N ALA A 10 22.92 -6.08 -6.43
CA ALA A 10 21.69 -5.66 -7.08
C ALA A 10 20.97 -4.74 -6.10
N GLY A 11 21.30 -3.44 -6.18
CA GLY A 11 20.97 -2.46 -5.17
C GLY A 11 19.51 -2.62 -4.82
N ARG A 12 19.24 -2.83 -3.52
CA ARG A 12 17.89 -3.00 -2.99
C ARG A 12 16.96 -2.03 -3.72
N ARG A 13 16.05 -2.57 -4.53
CA ARG A 13 15.08 -1.76 -5.26
C ARG A 13 14.31 -0.98 -4.20
N LEU A 14 14.39 0.35 -4.29
CA LEU A 14 13.64 1.22 -3.39
C LEU A 14 12.17 0.93 -3.62
N HIS A 15 11.47 0.52 -2.56
CA HIS A 15 10.03 0.38 -2.61
C HIS A 15 9.44 1.79 -2.66
N VAL A 16 8.74 2.09 -3.74
CA VAL A 16 7.97 3.33 -3.86
C VAL A 16 6.51 2.98 -3.93
N THR A 17 5.75 3.47 -2.97
CA THR A 17 4.29 3.45 -3.00
C THR A 17 3.81 4.78 -3.58
N VAL A 18 2.79 4.73 -4.45
CA VAL A 18 2.19 5.91 -5.08
C VAL A 18 0.67 5.81 -4.97
N LEU A 19 0.05 6.91 -4.52
CA LEU A 19 -1.39 7.11 -4.51
C LEU A 19 -1.76 8.24 -5.47
N LEU A 20 -2.62 7.94 -6.44
CA LEU A 20 -3.36 8.95 -7.19
C LEU A 20 -4.67 9.24 -6.47
N VAL A 21 -4.71 10.37 -5.78
CA VAL A 21 -5.85 10.80 -4.98
C VAL A 21 -6.69 11.80 -5.77
N ALA A 22 -7.99 11.55 -5.83
CA ALA A 22 -8.95 12.46 -6.43
C ALA A 22 -10.28 12.44 -5.67
N SER A 23 -11.22 13.31 -6.04
CA SER A 23 -12.59 13.19 -5.51
C SER A 23 -13.18 11.85 -5.93
N ARG A 24 -14.02 11.24 -5.08
CA ARG A 24 -14.71 9.97 -5.37
C ARG A 24 -15.36 9.97 -6.76
N ARG A 25 -16.19 10.98 -7.05
CA ARG A 25 -16.83 11.15 -8.36
C ARG A 25 -15.82 11.18 -9.51
N ALA A 26 -14.72 11.92 -9.37
CA ALA A 26 -13.75 12.06 -10.45
C ALA A 26 -13.01 10.76 -10.72
N LEU A 27 -12.60 10.04 -9.67
CA LEU A 27 -11.88 8.77 -9.82
C LEU A 27 -12.80 7.66 -10.32
N ASP A 28 -14.01 7.52 -9.77
CA ASP A 28 -15.00 6.54 -10.21
C ASP A 28 -15.31 6.71 -11.71
N ASN A 29 -15.56 7.95 -12.14
CA ASN A 29 -15.82 8.24 -13.55
C ASN A 29 -14.63 7.92 -14.47
N ALA A 30 -13.39 8.10 -14.00
CA ALA A 30 -12.19 7.81 -14.78
C ALA A 30 -11.94 6.29 -14.88
N LEU A 31 -12.18 5.56 -13.79
CA LEU A 31 -12.12 4.09 -13.75
C LEU A 31 -13.16 3.46 -14.69
N GLU A 32 -14.41 3.96 -14.65
CA GLU A 32 -15.48 3.50 -15.53
C GLU A 32 -15.15 3.75 -17.01
N GLU A 33 -14.66 4.94 -17.35
CA GLU A 33 -14.30 5.29 -18.74
C GLU A 33 -13.19 4.38 -19.29
N LEU A 34 -12.21 4.06 -18.46
CA LEU A 34 -11.07 3.24 -18.86
C LEU A 34 -11.36 1.73 -18.73
N GLY A 35 -12.54 1.34 -18.25
CA GLY A 35 -12.99 -0.06 -18.19
C GLY A 35 -12.38 -0.88 -17.06
N PHE A 36 -11.98 -0.23 -15.96
CA PHE A 36 -11.52 -0.92 -14.75
C PHE A 36 -12.67 -1.71 -14.10
N ALA A 37 -12.32 -2.76 -13.36
CA ALA A 37 -13.31 -3.50 -12.57
C ALA A 37 -13.88 -2.63 -11.44
N GLU A 38 -15.18 -2.78 -11.14
CA GLU A 38 -15.83 -2.02 -10.05
C GLU A 38 -15.18 -2.29 -8.67
N ASP A 39 -14.57 -3.47 -8.51
CA ASP A 39 -13.89 -3.93 -7.31
C ASP A 39 -12.36 -4.00 -7.47
N ASP A 40 -11.80 -3.24 -8.43
CA ASP A 40 -10.35 -3.20 -8.70
C ASP A 40 -9.57 -3.04 -7.40
N ASP A 41 -8.58 -3.92 -7.23
CA ASP A 41 -7.95 -4.08 -5.94
C ASP A 41 -7.04 -2.93 -5.54
N ARG A 42 -6.62 -2.13 -6.51
CA ARG A 42 -5.79 -0.93 -6.34
C ARG A 42 -6.60 0.27 -5.88
N VAL A 43 -7.92 0.22 -5.91
CA VAL A 43 -8.76 1.33 -5.43
C VAL A 43 -8.97 1.18 -3.92
N ILE A 44 -8.49 2.18 -3.17
CA ILE A 44 -8.56 2.21 -1.70
C ILE A 44 -9.22 3.51 -1.20
N GLU A 45 -9.61 3.51 0.07
CA GLU A 45 -9.96 4.75 0.77
C GLU A 45 -8.70 5.33 1.42
N HIS A 46 -8.43 6.62 1.17
CA HIS A 46 -7.29 7.33 1.71
C HIS A 46 -7.72 8.72 2.17
N ASP A 47 -7.61 9.00 3.47
CA ASP A 47 -8.02 10.27 4.08
C ASP A 47 -9.45 10.72 3.73
N GLY A 48 -10.40 9.78 3.65
CA GLY A 48 -11.80 10.04 3.27
C GLY A 48 -12.00 10.40 1.79
N ARG A 49 -10.96 10.26 0.97
CA ARG A 49 -10.99 10.33 -0.51
C ARG A 49 -10.78 8.92 -1.08
N LEU A 50 -11.03 8.76 -2.38
CA LEU A 50 -10.56 7.56 -3.08
C LEU A 50 -9.15 7.81 -3.62
N ALA A 51 -8.35 6.76 -3.59
CA ALA A 51 -7.03 6.74 -4.19
C ALA A 51 -6.86 5.48 -5.03
N PHE A 52 -6.20 5.63 -6.17
CA PHE A 52 -5.66 4.51 -6.93
C PHE A 52 -4.21 4.28 -6.48
N LEU A 53 -3.92 3.06 -6.06
CA LEU A 53 -2.66 2.65 -5.46
C LEU A 53 -1.82 1.86 -6.46
N THR A 54 -0.55 2.21 -6.55
CA THR A 54 0.45 1.40 -7.24
C THR A 54 1.76 1.43 -6.47
N CYS A 55 2.64 0.47 -6.73
CA CYS A 55 4.01 0.47 -6.24
C CYS A 55 5.03 0.11 -7.32
N THR A 56 6.31 0.30 -7.04
CA THR A 56 7.43 -0.08 -7.93
C THR A 56 7.51 -1.56 -8.29
N HIS A 57 6.69 -2.40 -7.66
CA HIS A 57 6.62 -3.84 -7.92
C HIS A 57 5.37 -4.23 -8.71
N ASP A 58 4.45 -3.30 -8.97
CA ASP A 58 3.30 -3.55 -9.86
C ASP A 58 3.74 -3.49 -11.33
N GLU A 59 3.29 -4.46 -12.10
CA GLU A 59 3.53 -4.51 -13.56
C GLU A 59 2.74 -3.41 -14.30
N ASP A 60 1.68 -2.88 -13.69
CA ASP A 60 0.68 -2.00 -14.32
C ASP A 60 0.85 -0.51 -14.00
N CYS A 61 2.09 0.00 -14.06
CA CYS A 61 2.34 1.44 -13.92
C CYS A 61 1.64 2.30 -14.99
N ASP A 62 1.29 1.70 -16.15
CA ASP A 62 0.61 2.38 -17.26
C ASP A 62 -0.82 2.84 -16.88
N ASP A 63 -1.50 2.09 -16.01
CA ASP A 63 -2.86 2.40 -15.54
C ASP A 63 -2.89 3.72 -14.75
N LEU A 64 -1.86 3.97 -13.93
CA LEU A 64 -1.70 5.24 -13.22
C LEU A 64 -1.65 6.42 -14.20
N TYR A 65 -0.87 6.29 -15.28
CA TYR A 65 -0.74 7.34 -16.29
C TYR A 65 -2.00 7.53 -17.12
N ALA A 66 -2.73 6.44 -17.43
CA ALA A 66 -4.03 6.51 -18.08
C ALA A 66 -5.04 7.29 -17.22
N LEU A 67 -5.11 6.99 -15.91
CA LEU A 67 -5.99 7.68 -14.96
C LEU A 67 -5.62 9.16 -14.79
N ILE A 68 -4.33 9.48 -14.65
CA ILE A 68 -3.87 10.89 -14.60
C ILE A 68 -4.29 11.62 -15.87
N SER A 69 -4.15 10.98 -17.04
CA SER A 69 -4.52 11.56 -18.32
C SER A 69 -6.02 11.84 -18.38
N GLU A 70 -6.86 10.87 -17.99
CA GLU A 70 -8.31 11.02 -18.02
C GLU A 70 -8.84 12.07 -17.02
N LEU A 71 -8.29 12.11 -15.81
CA LEU A 71 -8.59 13.18 -14.85
C LEU A 71 -8.16 14.54 -15.40
N SER A 72 -7.02 14.58 -16.10
CA SER A 72 -6.48 15.81 -16.68
C SER A 72 -7.33 16.32 -17.83
N THR A 73 -7.74 15.46 -18.77
CA THR A 73 -8.59 15.83 -19.92
C THR A 73 -9.95 16.39 -19.47
N ARG A 74 -10.51 15.86 -18.38
CA ARG A 74 -11.78 16.34 -17.78
C ARG A 74 -11.66 17.61 -16.95
N GLY A 75 -10.45 18.14 -16.76
CA GLY A 75 -10.26 19.32 -15.90
C GLY A 75 -10.39 19.04 -14.39
N GLU A 76 -10.37 17.77 -13.98
CA GLU A 76 -10.50 17.36 -12.59
C GLU A 76 -9.22 17.64 -11.79
N SER A 77 -9.37 17.91 -10.49
CA SER A 77 -8.25 18.04 -9.56
C SER A 77 -7.78 16.67 -9.08
N TRP A 78 -6.46 16.48 -9.07
CA TRP A 78 -5.81 15.27 -8.59
C TRP A 78 -4.50 15.59 -7.88
N GLU A 79 -4.08 14.67 -7.01
CA GLU A 79 -2.87 14.72 -6.21
C GLU A 79 -2.18 13.36 -6.27
N LEU A 80 -0.90 13.34 -6.66
CA LEU A 80 -0.03 12.17 -6.52
C LEU A 80 0.71 12.30 -5.20
N GLN A 81 0.51 11.34 -4.30
CA GLN A 81 1.28 11.20 -3.07
C GLN A 81 2.17 9.98 -3.20
N SER A 82 3.47 10.13 -3.02
CA SER A 82 4.41 9.01 -3.03
C SER A 82 5.24 8.95 -1.76
N ARG A 83 5.61 7.72 -1.41
CA ARG A 83 6.50 7.39 -0.31
C ARG A 83 7.60 6.52 -0.86
N ILE A 84 8.82 6.98 -0.72
CA ILE A 84 10.03 6.27 -1.13
C ILE A 84 10.69 5.74 0.14
N ASP A 85 10.63 4.43 0.33
CA ASP A 85 11.30 3.79 1.46
C ASP A 85 12.80 3.74 1.17
N THR A 86 13.58 4.50 1.94
CA THR A 86 15.03 4.56 1.83
C THR A 86 15.69 3.68 2.89
N GLU A 87 17.01 3.52 2.80
CA GLU A 87 17.76 2.73 3.77
C GLU A 87 17.61 3.28 5.21
N ALA A 88 17.77 2.39 6.21
CA ALA A 88 17.86 2.74 7.63
C ALA A 88 16.62 3.43 8.25
N GLY A 89 15.39 3.06 7.84
CA GLY A 89 14.16 3.54 8.49
C GLY A 89 13.81 4.99 8.18
N ARG A 90 14.29 5.50 7.05
CA ARG A 90 13.98 6.82 6.51
C ARG A 90 13.03 6.68 5.33
N ALA A 91 12.16 7.67 5.14
CA ALA A 91 11.34 7.76 3.94
C ALA A 91 11.31 9.18 3.42
N VAL A 92 11.27 9.29 2.09
CA VAL A 92 11.00 10.54 1.38
C VAL A 92 9.54 10.55 0.99
N TYR A 93 8.80 11.56 1.44
CA TYR A 93 7.41 11.78 1.05
C TYR A 93 7.38 12.85 -0.02
N GLN A 94 6.73 12.58 -1.15
CA GLN A 94 6.51 13.57 -2.20
C GLN A 94 5.02 13.75 -2.47
N SER A 95 4.60 14.99 -2.70
CA SER A 95 3.28 15.30 -3.22
C SER A 95 3.40 16.15 -4.48
N LEU A 96 2.68 15.75 -5.53
CA LEU A 96 2.50 16.51 -6.76
C LEU A 96 1.01 16.72 -6.96
N THR A 97 0.56 17.97 -6.93
CA THR A 97 -0.82 18.32 -7.27
C THR A 97 -0.85 18.94 -8.66
N ARG A 98 -1.88 18.66 -9.46
CA ARG A 98 -2.07 19.27 -10.79
C ARG A 98 -1.89 20.81 -10.82
N HIS A 99 -2.23 21.48 -9.72
CA HIS A 99 -2.23 22.94 -9.60
C HIS A 99 -1.24 23.48 -8.55
N ARG A 100 -0.29 22.68 -8.08
CA ARG A 100 0.76 23.12 -7.14
C ARG A 100 2.12 22.52 -7.53
N PRO A 101 3.24 23.19 -7.19
CA PRO A 101 4.57 22.61 -7.33
C PRO A 101 4.71 21.28 -6.56
N VAL A 102 5.73 20.50 -6.93
CA VAL A 102 6.11 19.31 -6.16
C VAL A 102 6.66 19.72 -4.80
N GLU A 103 6.16 19.10 -3.74
CA GLU A 103 6.67 19.23 -2.38
C GLU A 103 7.30 17.90 -1.96
N ALA A 104 8.51 17.96 -1.38
CA ALA A 104 9.23 16.78 -0.89
C ALA A 104 9.71 17.00 0.54
N VAL A 105 9.51 16.00 1.39
CA VAL A 105 9.88 16.03 2.81
C VAL A 105 10.59 14.73 3.19
N ASP A 106 11.79 14.86 3.74
CA ASP A 106 12.54 13.74 4.32
C ASP A 106 12.19 13.61 5.80
N ALA A 107 11.70 12.43 6.20
CA ALA A 107 11.32 12.17 7.57
C ALA A 107 11.81 10.79 8.04
N ALA A 108 11.95 10.65 9.37
CA ALA A 108 12.04 9.32 9.96
C ALA A 108 10.69 8.62 9.78
N VAL A 109 10.71 7.32 9.48
CA VAL A 109 9.50 6.50 9.53
C VAL A 109 9.14 6.32 10.99
N GLU A 110 7.91 6.69 11.39
CA GLU A 110 7.44 6.46 12.74
C GLU A 110 7.54 4.97 13.07
N GLU A 111 8.29 4.66 14.13
CA GLU A 111 8.37 3.31 14.66
C GLU A 111 7.03 2.99 15.34
N GLU A 112 6.32 1.96 14.87
CA GLU A 112 5.19 1.45 15.65
C GLU A 112 5.70 0.94 17.01
N PRO A 113 4.93 1.16 18.08
CA PRO A 113 5.21 0.49 19.35
C PRO A 113 5.28 -1.02 19.08
N GLU A 114 6.31 -1.67 19.62
CA GLU A 114 6.41 -3.12 19.54
C GLU A 114 5.07 -3.74 19.99
N PRO A 115 4.58 -4.77 19.29
CA PRO A 115 3.39 -5.48 19.71
C PRO A 115 3.49 -5.78 21.20
N GLU A 116 2.53 -5.30 22.01
CA GLU A 116 2.52 -5.57 23.45
C GLU A 116 2.69 -7.08 23.66
N ALA A 117 3.46 -7.50 24.67
CA ALA A 117 3.75 -8.90 24.92
C ALA A 117 2.44 -9.73 24.98
N GLY A 118 2.13 -10.43 23.88
CA GLY A 118 0.84 -11.11 23.65
C GLY A 118 0.16 -10.82 22.30
N GLU A 119 0.59 -9.82 21.54
CA GLU A 119 0.16 -9.59 20.14
C GLU A 119 0.75 -10.67 19.20
N ALA A 120 -0.06 -11.14 18.25
CA ALA A 120 0.30 -12.25 17.37
C ALA A 120 1.47 -11.88 16.45
N ALA A 121 2.47 -12.77 16.36
CA ALA A 121 3.57 -12.63 15.40
C ALA A 121 3.02 -12.53 13.97
N ALA A 122 3.59 -11.64 13.16
CA ALA A 122 3.13 -11.43 11.80
C ALA A 122 3.36 -12.69 10.95
N HIS A 123 2.34 -13.07 10.18
CA HIS A 123 2.38 -14.23 9.31
C HIS A 123 3.02 -13.86 7.96
N ASP A 124 4.09 -14.56 7.58
CA ASP A 124 4.71 -14.38 6.26
C ASP A 124 3.82 -14.99 5.17
N VAL A 125 3.16 -14.14 4.38
CA VAL A 125 2.19 -14.59 3.36
C VAL A 125 2.83 -15.09 2.07
N GLU A 126 4.14 -14.98 1.93
CA GLU A 126 4.89 -15.60 0.83
C GLU A 126 5.14 -17.10 1.10
N SER A 127 4.92 -17.53 2.35
CA SER A 127 4.97 -18.94 2.74
C SER A 127 3.57 -19.56 2.76
N SER A 128 3.44 -20.79 2.25
CA SER A 128 2.16 -21.52 2.31
C SER A 128 1.69 -21.76 3.74
N GLU A 129 2.62 -21.96 4.69
CA GLU A 129 2.32 -22.08 6.11
C GLU A 129 1.74 -20.79 6.69
N GLY A 130 2.34 -19.63 6.37
CA GLY A 130 1.88 -18.33 6.84
C GLY A 130 0.51 -17.95 6.27
N VAL A 131 0.25 -18.21 4.98
CA VAL A 131 -1.10 -18.02 4.40
C VAL A 131 -2.14 -18.88 5.12
N GLN A 132 -1.82 -20.15 5.41
CA GLN A 132 -2.74 -21.05 6.11
C GLN A 132 -2.94 -20.64 7.58
N ALA A 133 -1.92 -20.10 8.23
CA ALA A 133 -2.02 -19.57 9.59
C ALA A 133 -2.91 -18.31 9.61
N LEU A 134 -2.70 -17.39 8.65
CA LEU A 134 -3.50 -16.19 8.50
C LEU A 134 -4.98 -16.52 8.19
N LYS A 135 -5.24 -17.46 7.27
CA LYS A 135 -6.60 -17.97 6.98
C LYS A 135 -7.26 -18.53 8.24
N ARG A 136 -6.53 -19.27 9.07
CA ARG A 136 -7.04 -19.80 10.35
C ARG A 136 -7.37 -18.69 11.34
N ALA A 137 -6.53 -17.66 11.45
CA ALA A 137 -6.75 -16.51 12.32
C ALA A 137 -7.99 -15.69 11.91
N LEU A 138 -8.22 -15.53 10.60
CA LEU A 138 -9.28 -14.69 10.05
C LEU A 138 -10.58 -15.44 9.73
N ARG A 139 -10.63 -16.76 9.91
CA ARG A 139 -11.74 -17.64 9.50
C ARG A 139 -13.15 -17.19 9.95
N ARG A 140 -13.26 -16.51 11.09
CA ARG A 140 -14.54 -16.08 11.68
C ARG A 140 -14.80 -14.57 11.59
N ILE A 141 -13.98 -13.87 10.82
CA ILE A 141 -14.05 -12.42 10.69
C ILE A 141 -14.80 -12.10 9.41
N GLU A 142 -15.89 -11.35 9.52
CA GLU A 142 -16.54 -10.79 8.34
C GLU A 142 -15.73 -9.59 7.83
N PRO A 143 -15.57 -9.44 6.50
CA PRO A 143 -14.81 -8.32 5.94
C PRO A 143 -15.30 -6.94 6.41
N ALA A 144 -16.62 -6.76 6.59
CA ALA A 144 -17.21 -5.52 7.08
C ALA A 144 -16.87 -5.18 8.54
N GLU A 145 -16.49 -6.19 9.34
CA GLU A 145 -16.02 -6.03 10.72
C GLU A 145 -14.52 -5.75 10.81
N ALA A 146 -13.79 -5.91 9.70
CA ALA A 146 -12.35 -5.79 9.64
C ALA A 146 -11.92 -4.53 8.88
N PHE A 147 -10.71 -4.11 9.19
CA PHE A 147 -10.01 -3.03 8.53
C PHE A 147 -8.53 -3.39 8.52
N ALA A 148 -7.88 -3.30 7.37
CA ALA A 148 -6.48 -3.63 7.24
C ALA A 148 -5.65 -2.39 6.89
N THR A 149 -4.62 -2.11 7.69
CA THR A 149 -3.66 -1.05 7.39
C THR A 149 -2.39 -1.67 6.84
N ILE A 150 -1.97 -1.27 5.65
CA ILE A 150 -0.71 -1.71 5.06
C ILE A 150 0.33 -0.59 5.22
N ARG A 151 1.52 -0.96 5.72
CA ARG A 151 2.62 -0.02 5.94
C ARG A 151 3.95 -0.69 5.57
N PRO A 152 4.92 0.06 5.04
CA PRO A 152 6.27 -0.47 4.84
C PRO A 152 6.96 -0.77 6.16
N GLY A 153 7.70 -1.88 6.18
CA GLY A 153 8.55 -2.36 7.26
C GLY A 153 10.02 -1.95 7.09
N ARG A 154 10.83 -2.17 8.13
CA ARG A 154 12.23 -1.68 8.20
C ARG A 154 13.22 -2.47 7.35
N ASP A 155 12.82 -3.67 6.93
CA ASP A 155 13.61 -4.66 6.22
C ASP A 155 13.39 -4.63 4.70
N GLY A 156 12.60 -3.67 4.22
CA GLY A 156 12.16 -3.60 2.82
C GLY A 156 10.97 -4.51 2.54
N ARG A 157 10.40 -5.16 3.57
CA ARG A 157 9.11 -5.84 3.47
C ARG A 157 7.99 -4.87 3.80
N VAL A 158 6.77 -5.26 3.48
CA VAL A 158 5.55 -4.55 3.85
C VAL A 158 4.83 -5.36 4.92
N THR A 159 4.20 -4.68 5.88
CA THR A 159 3.43 -5.29 6.96
C THR A 159 1.99 -4.81 6.88
N ALA A 160 1.04 -5.73 7.01
CA ALA A 160 -0.36 -5.40 7.21
C ALA A 160 -0.82 -5.76 8.61
N ARG A 161 -1.57 -4.85 9.23
CA ARG A 161 -2.29 -5.08 10.48
C ARG A 161 -3.77 -5.19 10.19
N ILE A 162 -4.36 -6.33 10.52
CA ILE A 162 -5.80 -6.55 10.40
C ILE A 162 -6.42 -6.23 11.76
N LEU A 163 -7.22 -5.17 11.79
CA LEU A 163 -7.84 -4.60 12.97
C LEU A 163 -9.36 -4.84 12.92
N ARG A 164 -9.97 -4.99 14.10
CA ARG A 164 -11.43 -4.96 14.21
C ARG A 164 -11.93 -3.51 14.13
N ARG A 165 -12.83 -3.21 13.20
CA ARG A 165 -13.27 -1.84 12.87
C ARG A 165 -13.85 -1.06 14.06
N GLY A 166 -14.63 -1.71 14.93
CA GLY A 166 -15.25 -1.04 16.09
C GLY A 166 -14.31 -0.77 17.27
N SER A 167 -13.43 -1.73 17.59
CA SER A 167 -12.55 -1.64 18.76
C SER A 167 -11.10 -1.28 18.43
N ARG A 168 -10.76 -1.21 17.13
CA ARG A 168 -9.39 -1.10 16.58
C ARG A 168 -8.40 -2.09 17.19
N ARG A 169 -8.90 -3.24 17.67
CA ARG A 169 -8.07 -4.29 18.26
C ARG A 169 -7.40 -5.08 17.16
N LEU A 170 -6.10 -5.34 17.29
CA LEU A 170 -5.38 -6.23 16.38
C LEU A 170 -5.96 -7.65 16.44
N ILE A 171 -6.30 -8.17 15.26
CA ILE A 171 -6.78 -9.54 15.05
C ILE A 171 -5.61 -10.41 14.61
N ALA A 172 -4.87 -9.95 13.59
CA ALA A 172 -3.73 -10.63 13.01
C ALA A 172 -2.81 -9.61 12.34
N ALA A 173 -1.56 -10.01 12.10
CA ALA A 173 -0.61 -9.28 11.29
C ALA A 173 -0.04 -10.19 10.19
N ALA A 174 0.38 -9.59 9.09
CA ALA A 174 0.92 -10.28 7.93
C ALA A 174 2.10 -9.50 7.33
N THR A 175 3.08 -10.18 6.73
CA THR A 175 4.20 -9.55 6.03
C THR A 175 4.42 -10.15 4.64
N ALA A 176 4.85 -9.32 3.68
CA ALA A 176 5.20 -9.72 2.32
C ALA A 176 6.38 -8.87 1.80
N GLY A 177 7.00 -9.25 0.68
CA GLY A 177 8.04 -8.44 0.04
C GLY A 177 7.53 -7.08 -0.47
N ASP A 178 6.26 -6.99 -0.86
CA ASP A 178 5.65 -5.78 -1.42
C ASP A 178 4.17 -5.62 -1.01
N GLU A 179 3.61 -4.44 -1.27
CA GLU A 179 2.22 -4.09 -0.92
C GLU A 179 1.21 -4.90 -1.74
N ALA A 180 1.45 -5.07 -3.04
CA ALA A 180 0.54 -5.74 -3.96
C ALA A 180 0.30 -7.20 -3.58
N THR A 181 1.36 -7.94 -3.25
CA THR A 181 1.29 -9.33 -2.76
C THR A 181 0.46 -9.41 -1.49
N LEU A 182 0.72 -8.51 -0.54
CA LEU A 182 0.04 -8.47 0.75
C LEU A 182 -1.46 -8.18 0.57
N ARG A 183 -1.77 -7.19 -0.27
CA ARG A 183 -3.14 -6.82 -0.62
C ARG A 183 -3.89 -7.95 -1.31
N GLY A 184 -3.28 -8.58 -2.31
CA GLY A 184 -3.85 -9.71 -3.03
C GLY A 184 -4.24 -10.85 -2.09
N VAL A 185 -3.31 -11.25 -1.21
CA VAL A 185 -3.59 -12.30 -0.21
C VAL A 185 -4.68 -11.87 0.77
N LEU A 186 -4.66 -10.62 1.24
CA LEU A 186 -5.69 -10.13 2.17
C LEU A 186 -7.08 -10.12 1.54
N ARG A 187 -7.21 -9.71 0.28
CA ARG A 187 -8.49 -9.73 -0.44
C ARG A 187 -8.95 -11.14 -0.79
N GLU A 188 -8.03 -12.08 -1.02
CA GLU A 188 -8.38 -13.51 -1.16
C GLU A 188 -9.00 -14.07 0.14
N ILE A 189 -8.44 -13.70 1.30
CA ILE A 189 -8.90 -14.21 2.60
C ILE A 189 -10.13 -13.46 3.12
N LEU A 190 -10.15 -12.14 2.97
CA LEU A 190 -11.22 -11.23 3.36
C LEU A 190 -11.66 -10.38 2.15
N PRO A 191 -12.54 -10.92 1.29
CA PRO A 191 -13.04 -10.19 0.14
C PRO A 191 -13.69 -8.87 0.56
N ASN A 192 -13.39 -7.77 -0.13
CA ASN A 192 -13.94 -6.43 0.14
C ASN A 192 -13.58 -5.85 1.53
N VAL A 193 -12.50 -6.33 2.17
CA VAL A 193 -11.98 -5.69 3.38
C VAL A 193 -11.55 -4.25 3.06
N MET A 194 -11.89 -3.32 3.95
CA MET A 194 -11.39 -1.95 3.83
C MET A 194 -9.88 -1.92 4.06
N LEU A 195 -9.16 -1.34 3.11
CA LEU A 195 -7.72 -1.16 3.13
C LEU A 195 -7.37 0.31 3.25
N ASP A 196 -6.37 0.61 4.06
CA ASP A 196 -5.76 1.92 4.18
C ASP A 196 -4.24 1.77 4.10
N VAL A 197 -3.59 2.70 3.41
CA VAL A 197 -2.14 2.73 3.24
C VAL A 197 -1.62 4.03 3.84
N ALA A 198 -0.82 3.89 4.90
CA ALA A 198 -0.31 5.05 5.61
C ALA A 198 0.80 5.74 4.81
N MET A 199 0.44 6.82 4.11
CA MET A 199 1.30 7.59 3.21
C MET A 199 1.69 8.97 3.73
N LYS A 200 1.32 9.32 4.97
CA LYS A 200 1.56 10.66 5.51
C LYS A 200 2.94 10.80 6.15
N PRO A 201 3.67 11.89 5.86
CA PRO A 201 4.77 12.32 6.72
C PRO A 201 4.24 12.65 8.13
N PRO A 202 5.06 12.50 9.19
CA PRO A 202 4.70 12.96 10.53
C PRO A 202 4.42 14.47 10.52
N SER A 203 3.40 14.89 11.29
CA SER A 203 2.93 16.28 11.42
C SER A 203 3.90 17.19 12.16
#